data_AF-A0A821YK80-F1
#
_entry.id   AF-A0A821YK80-F1
#
_cell.length_a   1.000
_cell.length_b   1.000
_cell.length_c   1.000
_cell.angle_alpha   90.00
_cell.angle_beta   90.00
_cell.angle_gamma   90.00
#
_symmetry.space_group_name_H-M   'P 1'
#
loop_
_entity.id
_entity.type
_entity.pdbx_description
1 polymer ?
#
loop_
_entity_poly.entity_id
_entity_poly.type
_entity_poly.pdbx_seq_one_letter_code
_entity_poly.pdbx_strand_id
1 'polypeptide(L)'
;MCRRNGKKVGCPFYEQTGQVVAGGNGGGPALNQFSTDRFYVDDSQNIYLLDQSPPNTCEWRFLVWPANSSQARLITNFCTNEASLSLHDVLVSPDDCSFCISNNRFTAVLYKGVYGLQHNGEIKLSDYTGWLDLVNSGKATKDEKAIISGMAVNEGNLDSVQAYDSVIVSAGAMQKIVSISGGGEFEVQVYEFQQENPQAYNKLFEKCGWSVSPRKIISFKGKTGSILKKYLREDSTKGSNGESEALGPLVCAISSPEFQLKQIKDFITRLHIVLRIIPDGFNYTIADYFKSHLGQATALDQHVNLPAAVKNNVSTALNNFYKKNANAPKNPNNWIVEQRSTYEREILEDYGLHRTMTDPEK
;
A
#
# COMPACT_ATOMS: atom_id res chain seq x y z
N MET A 1 5.07 7.06 -49.07
CA MET A 1 4.96 6.58 -50.46
C MET A 1 6.25 6.94 -51.19
N CYS A 2 7.09 5.98 -51.58
CA CYS A 2 8.37 6.28 -52.24
C CYS A 2 8.23 6.20 -53.77
N ARG A 3 8.90 7.12 -54.49
CA ARG A 3 9.03 7.10 -55.95
C ARG A 3 10.51 7.18 -56.30
N ARG A 4 10.95 6.43 -57.31
CA ARG A 4 12.28 6.54 -57.91
C ARG A 4 12.09 6.78 -59.41
N ASN A 5 12.66 7.87 -59.93
CA ASN A 5 12.51 8.32 -61.33
C ASN A 5 11.05 8.37 -61.81
N GLY A 6 10.14 8.94 -61.01
CA GLY A 6 8.78 9.25 -61.42
C GLY A 6 7.79 8.08 -61.49
N LYS A 7 8.21 6.81 -61.35
CA LYS A 7 7.30 5.65 -61.30
C LYS A 7 7.07 5.18 -59.85
N LYS A 8 5.83 4.78 -59.55
CA LYS A 8 5.47 4.11 -58.27
C LYS A 8 6.15 2.74 -58.25
N VAL A 9 7.00 2.51 -57.26
CA VAL A 9 7.54 1.19 -56.94
C VAL A 9 7.17 0.85 -55.50
N GLY A 10 6.75 -0.40 -55.27
CA GLY A 10 6.46 -0.91 -53.94
C GLY A 10 7.75 -0.97 -53.12
N CYS A 11 7.75 -0.39 -51.92
CA CYS A 11 8.85 -0.56 -51.00
C CYS A 11 8.89 -2.02 -50.53
N PRO A 12 10.07 -2.64 -50.34
CA PRO A 12 10.15 -3.88 -49.63
C PRO A 12 9.67 -3.62 -48.20
N PHE A 13 8.56 -4.26 -47.82
CA PHE A 13 8.19 -4.38 -46.42
C PHE A 13 9.30 -5.20 -45.76
N TYR A 14 10.07 -4.56 -44.88
CA TYR A 14 10.72 -5.33 -43.82
C TYR A 14 9.58 -5.93 -42.99
N GLU A 15 9.50 -7.26 -42.93
CA GLU A 15 8.68 -7.93 -41.93
C GLU A 15 9.18 -7.46 -40.56
N GLN A 16 8.37 -6.65 -39.87
CA GLN A 16 8.66 -6.28 -38.50
C GLN A 16 8.48 -7.54 -37.64
N THR A 17 9.57 -8.16 -37.22
CA THR A 17 9.59 -9.27 -36.25
C THR A 17 9.38 -8.78 -34.81
N GLY A 18 8.82 -7.58 -34.61
CA GLY A 18 8.59 -6.98 -33.30
C GLY A 18 7.17 -7.25 -32.81
N GLN A 19 7.04 -7.66 -31.55
CA GLN A 19 5.74 -7.72 -30.88
C GLN A 19 5.36 -6.31 -30.42
N VAL A 20 4.15 -5.86 -30.76
CA VAL A 20 3.58 -4.63 -30.20
C VAL A 20 3.21 -4.92 -28.74
N VAL A 21 4.00 -4.38 -27.81
CA VAL A 21 3.78 -4.51 -26.37
C VAL A 21 2.99 -3.34 -25.77
N ALA A 22 2.90 -2.24 -26.50
CA ALA A 22 2.17 -1.01 -26.18
C ALA A 22 2.04 -0.12 -27.44
N GLY A 23 0.96 0.65 -27.56
CA GLY A 23 0.73 1.57 -28.69
C GLY A 23 -0.02 0.97 -29.88
N GLY A 24 -0.08 1.73 -30.99
CA GLY A 24 -0.70 1.29 -32.26
C GLY A 24 -1.96 2.06 -32.72
N ASN A 25 -2.47 3.00 -31.91
CA ASN A 25 -3.70 3.76 -32.23
C ASN A 25 -3.44 5.17 -32.80
N GLY A 26 -2.22 5.44 -33.27
CA GLY A 26 -1.82 6.75 -33.78
C GLY A 26 -1.55 7.80 -32.68
N GLY A 27 -1.23 9.02 -33.11
CA GLY A 27 -0.98 10.16 -32.22
C GLY A 27 -2.25 10.91 -31.85
N GLY A 28 -2.41 11.26 -30.57
CA GLY A 28 -3.57 11.98 -30.06
C GLY A 28 -3.65 11.97 -28.51
N PRO A 29 -4.62 12.70 -27.93
CA PRO A 29 -4.74 12.88 -26.49
C PRO A 29 -5.43 11.72 -25.77
N ALA A 30 -5.96 10.72 -26.49
CA ALA A 30 -6.57 9.56 -25.83
C ALA A 30 -5.50 8.74 -25.07
N LEU A 31 -5.89 8.03 -24.00
CA LEU A 31 -4.95 7.24 -23.20
C LEU A 31 -4.35 6.04 -23.94
N ASN A 32 -4.94 5.67 -25.08
CA ASN A 32 -4.41 4.65 -25.97
C ASN A 32 -3.59 5.25 -27.14
N GLN A 33 -3.26 6.55 -27.08
CA GLN A 33 -2.53 7.33 -28.10
C GLN A 33 -1.39 8.15 -27.46
N PHE A 34 -0.33 8.40 -28.22
CA PHE A 34 0.80 9.25 -27.84
C PHE A 34 1.54 9.77 -29.08
N SER A 35 2.26 10.87 -28.95
CA SER A 35 3.00 11.50 -30.05
C SER A 35 4.41 11.93 -29.59
N THR A 36 5.15 10.99 -28.99
CA THR A 36 6.48 11.23 -28.43
C THR A 36 7.45 10.08 -28.72
N ASP A 37 8.73 10.40 -28.82
CA ASP A 37 9.86 9.46 -28.81
C ASP A 37 10.58 9.45 -27.45
N ARG A 38 10.11 10.26 -26.49
CA ARG A 38 10.64 10.31 -25.13
C ARG A 38 9.98 9.22 -24.31
N PHE A 39 10.64 8.08 -24.22
CA PHE A 39 10.19 6.96 -23.40
C PHE A 39 11.31 6.31 -22.58
N TYR A 40 10.91 5.57 -21.55
CA TYR A 40 11.79 4.77 -20.69
C TYR A 40 11.06 3.49 -20.36
N VAL A 41 11.81 2.39 -20.34
CA VAL A 41 11.28 1.08 -19.98
C VAL A 41 11.91 0.67 -18.66
N ASP A 42 11.10 0.40 -17.65
CA ASP A 42 11.60 -0.14 -16.39
C ASP A 42 11.85 -1.66 -16.47
N ASP A 43 12.47 -2.21 -15.43
CA ASP A 43 12.75 -3.65 -15.34
C ASP A 43 11.48 -4.52 -15.31
N SER A 44 10.34 -3.93 -14.94
CA SER A 44 9.00 -4.55 -14.94
C SER A 44 8.31 -4.48 -16.30
N GLN A 45 9.00 -3.97 -17.33
CA GLN A 45 8.50 -3.75 -18.69
C GLN A 45 7.34 -2.75 -18.80
N ASN A 46 7.20 -1.85 -17.82
CA ASN A 46 6.34 -0.70 -17.95
C ASN A 46 7.04 0.37 -18.80
N ILE A 47 6.28 1.06 -19.65
CA ILE A 47 6.79 2.10 -20.52
C ILE A 47 6.31 3.45 -20.00
N TYR A 48 7.23 4.28 -19.55
CA TYR A 48 6.96 5.65 -19.16
C TYR A 48 7.14 6.56 -20.37
N LEU A 49 6.23 7.50 -20.55
CA LEU A 49 6.18 8.40 -21.70
C LEU A 49 6.01 9.84 -21.22
N LEU A 50 6.75 10.75 -21.83
CA LEU A 50 6.55 12.18 -21.69
C LEU A 50 6.00 12.70 -23.01
N ASP A 51 4.70 12.94 -23.04
CA ASP A 51 3.92 13.20 -24.25
C ASP A 51 3.46 14.66 -24.28
N GLN A 52 3.87 15.41 -25.31
CA GLN A 52 3.39 16.78 -25.54
C GLN A 52 2.17 16.71 -26.44
N SER A 53 0.98 16.84 -25.86
CA SER A 53 -0.29 16.70 -26.58
C SER A 53 -1.27 17.76 -26.09
N PRO A 54 -1.54 18.82 -26.88
CA PRO A 54 -1.19 18.97 -28.29
C PRO A 54 0.31 19.27 -28.55
N PRO A 55 0.88 18.86 -29.69
CA PRO A 55 2.27 19.18 -30.04
C PRO A 55 2.51 20.69 -30.11
N ASN A 56 3.72 21.15 -29.76
CA ASN A 56 4.12 22.57 -29.76
C ASN A 56 3.30 23.45 -28.80
N THR A 57 2.72 22.87 -27.75
CA THR A 57 2.09 23.62 -26.65
C THR A 57 2.93 23.46 -25.39
N CYS A 58 2.64 24.24 -24.35
CA CYS A 58 3.27 23.97 -23.07
C CYS A 58 2.73 22.70 -22.41
N GLU A 59 1.66 22.07 -22.91
CA GLU A 59 0.97 20.98 -22.24
C GLU A 59 1.69 19.65 -22.43
N TRP A 60 2.19 19.12 -21.31
CA TRP A 60 2.84 17.82 -21.21
C TRP A 60 2.01 16.86 -20.38
N ARG A 61 2.05 15.59 -20.77
CA ARG A 61 1.43 14.46 -20.08
C ARG A 61 2.53 13.46 -19.73
N PHE A 62 2.67 13.14 -18.47
CA PHE A 62 3.50 12.04 -18.03
C PHE A 62 2.61 10.81 -17.88
N LEU A 63 2.87 9.79 -18.70
CA LEU A 63 2.05 8.59 -18.80
C LEU A 63 2.88 7.38 -18.40
N VAL A 64 2.21 6.36 -17.86
CA VAL A 64 2.76 5.00 -17.75
C VAL A 64 1.90 4.04 -18.54
N TRP A 65 2.54 3.23 -19.35
CA TRP A 65 1.93 2.11 -20.06
C TRP A 65 2.34 0.82 -19.34
N PRO A 66 1.45 0.23 -18.53
CA PRO A 66 1.78 -1.01 -17.83
C PRO A 66 2.11 -2.13 -18.80
N ALA A 67 2.99 -3.03 -18.41
CA ALA A 67 3.32 -4.22 -19.20
C ALA A 67 2.03 -4.96 -19.63
N ASN A 68 1.94 -5.29 -20.93
CA ASN A 68 0.78 -5.95 -21.56
C ASN A 68 -0.55 -5.17 -21.55
N SER A 69 -0.54 -3.88 -21.20
CA SER A 69 -1.73 -3.03 -21.31
C SER A 69 -1.97 -2.59 -22.76
N SER A 70 -3.22 -2.30 -23.13
CA SER A 70 -3.60 -1.68 -24.41
C SER A 70 -3.79 -0.16 -24.33
N GLN A 71 -3.62 0.42 -23.14
CA GLN A 71 -3.73 1.85 -22.90
C GLN A 71 -2.83 2.29 -21.73
N ALA A 72 -2.40 3.54 -21.77
CA ALA A 72 -1.65 4.17 -20.69
C ALA A 72 -2.57 4.61 -19.53
N ARG A 73 -1.94 4.89 -18.39
CA ARG A 73 -2.49 5.65 -17.27
C ARG A 73 -1.78 6.99 -17.19
N LEU A 74 -2.55 8.07 -17.04
CA LEU A 74 -1.99 9.39 -16.73
C LEU A 74 -1.40 9.36 -15.32
N ILE A 75 -0.10 9.67 -15.20
CA ILE A 75 0.54 9.93 -13.90
C ILE A 75 0.23 11.37 -13.50
N THR A 76 0.56 12.33 -14.39
CA THR A 76 0.30 13.75 -14.18
C THR A 76 0.34 14.52 -15.50
N ASN A 77 -0.20 15.73 -15.52
CA ASN A 77 0.00 16.70 -16.58
C ASN A 77 0.59 18.00 -16.02
N PHE A 78 1.30 18.74 -16.86
CA PHE A 78 1.90 20.00 -16.46
C PHE A 78 2.14 20.89 -17.68
N CYS A 79 2.28 22.20 -17.43
CA CYS A 79 2.60 23.18 -18.46
C CYS A 79 4.05 23.65 -18.29
N THR A 80 4.90 23.49 -19.30
CA THR A 80 6.26 24.08 -19.34
C THR A 80 6.71 24.38 -20.76
N ASN A 81 7.49 25.46 -20.90
CA ASN A 81 8.10 25.89 -22.16
C ASN A 81 9.54 25.36 -22.32
N GLU A 82 10.05 24.56 -21.38
CA GLU A 82 11.39 23.97 -21.43
C GLU A 82 11.46 22.84 -22.47
N ALA A 83 12.07 23.13 -23.63
CA ALA A 83 12.24 22.15 -24.70
C ALA A 83 13.22 21.00 -24.35
N SER A 84 14.09 21.25 -23.37
CA SER A 84 15.14 20.34 -22.86
C SER A 84 14.64 19.30 -21.86
N LEU A 85 13.36 19.33 -21.46
CA LEU A 85 12.80 18.43 -20.45
C LEU A 85 12.98 16.96 -20.86
N SER A 86 13.94 16.28 -20.26
CA SER A 86 14.19 14.87 -20.58
C SER A 86 13.29 13.98 -19.75
N LEU A 87 13.11 12.73 -20.20
CA LEU A 87 12.50 11.74 -19.32
C LEU A 87 13.30 11.57 -18.04
N HIS A 88 14.60 11.85 -18.01
CA HIS A 88 15.42 11.73 -16.81
C HIS A 88 15.12 12.84 -15.78
N ASP A 89 14.68 14.01 -16.23
CA ASP A 89 14.29 15.13 -15.36
C ASP A 89 12.88 14.93 -14.77
N VAL A 90 12.04 14.12 -15.43
CA VAL A 90 10.67 13.79 -15.00
C VAL A 90 10.60 12.43 -14.30
N LEU A 91 11.36 11.45 -14.80
CA LEU A 91 11.75 10.24 -14.11
C LEU A 91 12.90 10.57 -13.18
N VAL A 92 12.60 11.36 -12.17
CA VAL A 92 13.32 11.12 -10.93
C VAL A 92 12.85 9.74 -10.47
N SER A 93 13.65 8.74 -10.79
CA SER A 93 13.33 7.36 -10.49
C SER A 93 13.06 7.28 -8.98
N PRO A 94 11.95 6.65 -8.54
CA PRO A 94 11.71 6.38 -7.11
C PRO A 94 12.79 5.47 -6.49
N ASP A 95 13.82 5.11 -7.26
CA ASP A 95 14.97 4.28 -6.91
C ASP A 95 16.25 5.10 -6.79
N ASP A 96 16.19 6.41 -7.10
CA ASP A 96 17.20 7.36 -6.65
C ASP A 96 16.89 7.71 -5.19
N CYS A 97 17.69 7.14 -4.30
CA CYS A 97 17.58 7.40 -2.87
C CYS A 97 17.62 8.90 -2.57
N SER A 98 18.35 9.71 -3.35
CA SER A 98 18.44 11.17 -3.19
C SER A 98 17.08 11.85 -3.41
N PHE A 99 16.32 11.39 -4.41
CA PHE A 99 14.96 11.87 -4.65
C PHE A 99 14.06 11.56 -3.48
N CYS A 100 14.07 10.32 -3.02
CA CYS A 100 13.27 9.89 -1.89
C CYS A 100 13.59 10.64 -0.60
N ILE A 101 14.84 11.07 -0.41
CA ILE A 101 15.25 11.93 0.71
C ILE A 101 14.68 13.34 0.54
N SER A 102 14.80 13.93 -0.66
CA SER A 102 14.38 15.32 -0.91
C SER A 102 12.87 15.53 -1.04
N ASN A 103 12.13 14.51 -1.49
CA ASN A 103 10.73 14.60 -1.85
C ASN A 103 9.79 14.20 -0.71
N ASN A 104 10.29 13.48 0.29
CA ASN A 104 9.51 13.09 1.45
C ASN A 104 9.83 13.99 2.64
N ARG A 105 8.81 14.70 3.13
CA ARG A 105 8.92 15.59 4.28
C ARG A 105 8.47 14.90 5.56
N PHE A 106 9.20 15.17 6.63
CA PHE A 106 9.00 14.64 7.96
C PHE A 106 8.79 15.77 8.95
N THR A 107 7.86 15.56 9.87
CA THR A 107 7.62 16.43 11.01
C THR A 107 8.34 15.88 12.24
N ALA A 108 8.99 16.75 13.01
CA ALA A 108 9.59 16.38 14.28
C ALA A 108 8.52 16.29 15.37
N VAL A 109 8.45 15.15 16.05
CA VAL A 109 7.46 14.85 17.10
C VAL A 109 8.19 14.57 18.40
N LEU A 110 7.78 15.25 19.48
CA LEU A 110 8.34 15.05 20.81
C LEU A 110 7.59 13.93 21.53
N TYR A 111 8.29 12.85 21.88
CA TYR A 111 7.73 11.73 22.64
C TYR A 111 8.61 11.39 23.83
N LYS A 112 8.04 11.48 25.04
CA LYS A 112 8.75 11.22 26.32
C LYS A 112 10.12 11.93 26.42
N GLY A 113 10.17 13.19 25.97
CA GLY A 113 11.37 14.03 26.06
C GLY A 113 12.42 13.81 24.96
N VAL A 114 12.13 12.99 23.94
CA VAL A 114 13.03 12.74 22.80
C VAL A 114 12.28 13.03 21.50
N TYR A 115 12.92 13.75 20.58
CA TYR A 115 12.38 13.97 19.24
C TYR A 115 12.57 12.73 18.35
N GLY A 116 11.61 12.51 17.46
CA GLY A 116 11.72 11.61 16.33
C GLY A 116 10.94 12.17 15.14
N LEU A 117 10.98 11.45 14.02
CA LEU A 117 10.37 11.89 12.77
C LEU A 117 9.06 11.15 12.48
N GLN A 118 8.12 11.84 11.82
CA GLN A 118 6.85 11.30 11.36
C GLN A 118 6.54 11.80 9.96
N HIS A 119 6.09 10.89 9.10
CA HIS A 119 5.50 11.15 7.80
C HIS A 119 4.09 10.53 7.79
N ASN A 120 3.07 11.38 7.65
CA ASN A 120 1.67 10.94 7.73
C ASN A 120 1.21 10.18 6.49
N GLY A 121 1.90 10.35 5.35
CA GLY A 121 1.49 9.79 4.08
C GLY A 121 0.23 10.43 3.51
N GLU A 122 -0.05 10.12 2.24
CA GLU A 122 -1.22 10.60 1.50
C GLU A 122 -1.97 9.45 0.79
N ILE A 123 -1.37 8.27 0.70
CA ILE A 123 -1.90 7.14 -0.07
C ILE A 123 -2.83 6.31 0.82
N LYS A 124 -4.14 6.51 0.68
CA LYS A 124 -5.11 5.74 1.45
C LYS A 124 -5.17 4.28 0.99
N LEU A 125 -5.40 3.37 1.93
CA LEU A 125 -5.64 1.95 1.65
C LEU A 125 -6.85 1.72 0.71
N SER A 126 -7.88 2.57 0.82
CA SER A 126 -9.06 2.56 -0.06
C SER A 126 -8.74 2.88 -1.52
N ASP A 127 -7.65 3.63 -1.76
CA ASP A 127 -7.31 4.19 -3.07
C ASP A 127 -6.38 3.26 -3.87
N TYR A 128 -6.06 2.09 -3.30
CA TYR A 128 -5.26 1.07 -3.97
C TYR A 128 -5.90 0.66 -5.30
N THR A 129 -5.19 0.89 -6.41
CA THR A 129 -5.73 0.70 -7.76
C THR A 129 -5.69 -0.75 -8.23
N GLY A 130 -4.87 -1.61 -7.60
CA GLY A 130 -4.70 -3.03 -7.99
C GLY A 130 -5.81 -3.98 -7.52
N TRP A 131 -6.88 -3.48 -6.89
CA TRP A 131 -7.99 -4.32 -6.42
C TRP A 131 -8.69 -5.09 -7.54
N LEU A 132 -8.83 -4.50 -8.72
CA LEU A 132 -9.51 -5.15 -9.85
C LEU A 132 -8.75 -6.41 -10.29
N ASP A 133 -7.43 -6.33 -10.37
CA ASP A 133 -6.57 -7.46 -10.76
C ASP A 133 -6.58 -8.56 -9.71
N LEU A 134 -6.58 -8.20 -8.42
CA LEU A 134 -6.70 -9.17 -7.33
C LEU A 134 -8.03 -9.94 -7.39
N VAL A 135 -9.14 -9.23 -7.66
CA VAL A 135 -10.45 -9.86 -7.79
C VAL A 135 -10.54 -10.73 -9.04
N ASN A 136 -10.08 -10.23 -10.19
CA ASN A 136 -10.13 -10.98 -11.45
C ASN A 136 -9.23 -12.21 -11.43
N SER A 137 -8.11 -12.17 -10.71
CA SER A 137 -7.21 -13.32 -10.54
C SER A 137 -7.62 -14.27 -9.41
N GLY A 138 -8.73 -14.02 -8.72
CA GLY A 138 -9.21 -14.85 -7.61
C GLY A 138 -8.34 -14.78 -6.35
N LYS A 139 -7.44 -13.81 -6.25
CA LYS A 139 -6.57 -13.57 -5.08
C LYS A 139 -7.27 -12.74 -3.99
N ALA A 140 -8.38 -12.09 -4.33
CA ALA A 140 -9.26 -11.41 -3.39
C ALA A 140 -10.73 -11.53 -3.85
N THR A 141 -11.67 -11.29 -2.94
CA THR A 141 -13.10 -11.20 -3.25
C THR A 141 -13.58 -9.74 -3.25
N LYS A 142 -14.75 -9.49 -3.85
CA LYS A 142 -15.40 -8.17 -3.79
C LYS A 142 -15.77 -7.79 -2.36
N ASP A 143 -16.14 -8.77 -1.53
CA ASP A 143 -16.46 -8.56 -0.12
C ASP A 143 -15.21 -8.19 0.68
N GLU A 144 -14.09 -8.90 0.49
CA GLU A 144 -12.82 -8.56 1.14
C GLU A 144 -12.39 -7.14 0.82
N LYS A 145 -12.50 -6.72 -0.45
CA LYS A 145 -12.27 -5.32 -0.83
C LYS A 145 -13.18 -4.38 -0.03
N ALA A 146 -14.48 -4.62 -0.01
CA ALA A 146 -15.43 -3.75 0.68
C ALA A 146 -15.16 -3.66 2.18
N ILE A 147 -14.83 -4.78 2.83
CA ILE A 147 -14.51 -4.86 4.26
C ILE A 147 -13.22 -4.10 4.57
N ILE A 148 -12.14 -4.38 3.84
CA ILE A 148 -10.83 -3.77 4.06
C ILE A 148 -10.88 -2.27 3.75
N SER A 149 -11.53 -1.86 2.66
CA SER A 149 -11.71 -0.45 2.33
C SER A 149 -12.64 0.28 3.30
N GLY A 150 -13.65 -0.39 3.87
CA GLY A 150 -14.52 0.19 4.89
C GLY A 150 -13.80 0.43 6.21
N MET A 151 -12.91 -0.49 6.58
CA MET A 151 -12.06 -0.38 7.77
C MET A 151 -10.95 0.67 7.61
N ALA A 152 -10.42 0.85 6.38
CA ALA A 152 -9.32 1.76 6.05
C ALA A 152 -9.46 3.20 6.55
N VAL A 153 -10.69 3.70 6.77
CA VAL A 153 -10.95 5.06 7.26
C VAL A 153 -10.30 5.31 8.62
N ASN A 154 -10.11 4.27 9.42
CA ASN A 154 -9.55 4.35 10.77
C ASN A 154 -8.04 4.04 10.82
N GLU A 155 -7.45 3.65 9.69
CA GLU A 155 -6.06 3.18 9.61
C GLU A 155 -5.10 4.26 9.11
N GLY A 156 -3.80 3.98 9.21
CA GLY A 156 -2.78 4.82 8.60
C GLY A 156 -2.84 4.79 7.06
N ASN A 157 -2.13 5.71 6.42
CA ASN A 157 -1.90 5.63 4.98
C ASN A 157 -0.85 4.57 4.65
N LEU A 158 -0.89 4.05 3.43
CA LEU A 158 0.04 3.02 2.91
C LEU A 158 1.50 3.48 2.93
N ASP A 159 1.72 4.79 2.88
CA ASP A 159 3.01 5.46 2.86
C ASP A 159 3.40 6.09 4.21
N SER A 160 2.59 5.94 5.25
CA SER A 160 2.90 6.47 6.58
C SER A 160 4.15 5.80 7.18
N VAL A 161 5.04 6.60 7.77
CA VAL A 161 6.24 6.14 8.50
C VAL A 161 6.44 7.00 9.74
N GLN A 162 6.70 6.38 10.89
CA GLN A 162 7.08 7.09 12.12
C GLN A 162 8.25 6.42 12.84
N ALA A 163 9.08 7.23 13.48
CA ALA A 163 10.28 6.79 14.21
C ALA A 163 10.48 7.57 15.53
N TYR A 164 9.39 7.89 16.24
CA TYR A 164 9.44 8.69 17.48
C TYR A 164 9.08 7.91 18.76
N ASP A 165 8.34 6.81 18.66
CA ASP A 165 7.69 6.14 19.79
C ASP A 165 8.54 5.02 20.45
N SER A 166 7.91 4.07 21.15
CA SER A 166 8.58 2.96 21.85
C SER A 166 9.25 1.94 20.92
N VAL A 167 8.94 1.89 19.62
CA VAL A 167 9.57 0.98 18.64
C VAL A 167 10.66 1.68 17.83
N ILE A 168 11.26 1.02 16.84
CA ILE A 168 12.29 1.65 15.97
C ILE A 168 11.59 2.46 14.87
N VAL A 169 10.68 1.80 14.15
CA VAL A 169 9.85 2.37 13.09
C VAL A 169 8.47 1.72 13.16
N SER A 170 7.39 2.48 12.94
CA SER A 170 6.09 1.95 12.54
C SER A 170 5.80 2.41 11.11
N ALA A 171 5.34 1.51 10.25
CA ALA A 171 5.22 1.78 8.81
C ALA A 171 3.97 1.16 8.18
N GLY A 172 3.47 1.86 7.16
CA GLY A 172 2.34 1.44 6.33
C GLY A 172 0.99 1.57 7.01
N ALA A 173 -0.05 1.19 6.29
CA ALA A 173 -1.43 1.40 6.75
C ALA A 173 -1.75 0.63 8.05
N MET A 174 -1.18 -0.58 8.21
CA MET A 174 -1.29 -1.37 9.43
C MET A 174 -0.39 -0.90 10.59
N GLN A 175 0.44 0.13 10.38
CA GLN A 175 1.45 0.58 11.34
C GLN A 175 2.32 -0.58 11.87
N LYS A 176 2.75 -1.47 10.97
CA LYS A 176 3.59 -2.60 11.32
C LYS A 176 4.93 -2.10 11.86
N ILE A 177 5.46 -2.76 12.87
CA ILE A 177 6.62 -2.27 13.61
C ILE A 177 7.92 -2.95 13.22
N VAL A 178 9.01 -2.19 13.30
CA VAL A 178 10.38 -2.69 13.47
C VAL A 178 10.69 -2.72 14.96
N SER A 179 10.99 -3.91 15.47
CA SER A 179 11.18 -4.11 16.91
C SER A 179 12.65 -3.87 17.33
N ILE A 180 12.87 -3.50 18.59
CA ILE A 180 14.24 -3.33 19.12
C ILE A 180 15.00 -4.67 19.18
N SER A 181 14.28 -5.77 19.42
CA SER A 181 14.83 -7.13 19.51
C SER A 181 14.83 -7.88 18.16
N GLY A 182 14.32 -7.27 17.08
CA GLY A 182 14.02 -7.93 15.81
C GLY A 182 12.69 -8.69 15.80
N GLY A 183 12.29 -9.19 14.62
CA GLY A 183 11.09 -10.00 14.44
C GLY A 183 9.74 -9.25 14.51
N GLY A 184 9.75 -7.91 14.45
CA GLY A 184 8.53 -7.12 14.32
C GLY A 184 7.79 -7.40 13.01
N GLU A 185 6.48 -7.11 12.97
CA GLU A 185 5.64 -7.44 11.80
C GLU A 185 6.12 -6.79 10.50
N PHE A 186 6.75 -5.61 10.58
CA PHE A 186 7.28 -4.94 9.39
C PHE A 186 8.56 -5.62 8.89
N GLU A 187 9.39 -6.12 9.82
CA GLU A 187 10.60 -6.87 9.45
C GLU A 187 10.25 -8.19 8.76
N VAL A 188 9.18 -8.85 9.22
CA VAL A 188 8.60 -10.01 8.55
C VAL A 188 8.10 -9.64 7.15
N GLN A 189 7.35 -8.54 7.03
CA GLN A 189 6.81 -8.06 5.74
C GLN A 189 7.92 -7.75 4.73
N VAL A 190 8.97 -7.04 5.13
CA VAL A 190 10.12 -6.71 4.28
C VAL A 190 10.90 -7.98 3.89
N TYR A 191 11.07 -8.94 4.81
CA TYR A 191 11.69 -10.22 4.50
C TYR A 191 10.89 -11.02 3.47
N GLU A 192 9.57 -11.14 3.64
CA GLU A 192 8.70 -11.80 2.67
C GLU A 192 8.73 -11.08 1.31
N PHE A 193 8.71 -9.75 1.31
CA PHE A 193 8.86 -8.95 0.09
C PHE A 193 10.18 -9.22 -0.63
N GLN A 194 11.29 -9.34 0.11
CA GLN A 194 12.59 -9.71 -0.46
C GLN A 194 12.55 -11.08 -1.16
N GLN A 195 11.88 -12.07 -0.56
CA GLN A 195 11.77 -13.40 -1.14
C GLN A 195 10.86 -13.41 -2.39
N GLU A 196 9.75 -12.66 -2.34
CA GLU A 196 8.78 -12.59 -3.43
C GLU A 196 9.25 -11.70 -4.60
N ASN A 197 9.99 -10.63 -4.33
CA ASN A 197 10.36 -9.59 -5.31
C ASN A 197 11.83 -9.15 -5.14
N PRO A 198 12.82 -10.03 -5.36
CA PRO A 198 14.23 -9.75 -5.04
C PRO A 198 14.81 -8.55 -5.82
N GLN A 199 14.39 -8.33 -7.06
CA GLN A 199 14.83 -7.19 -7.87
C GLN A 199 14.27 -5.86 -7.32
N ALA A 200 12.96 -5.81 -7.05
CA ALA A 200 12.33 -4.64 -6.45
C ALA A 200 12.89 -4.36 -5.05
N TYR A 201 13.16 -5.41 -4.27
CA TYR A 201 13.80 -5.28 -2.98
C TYR A 201 15.19 -4.66 -3.06
N ASN A 202 16.05 -5.17 -3.97
CA ASN A 202 17.40 -4.60 -4.14
C ASN A 202 17.33 -3.11 -4.48
N LYS A 203 16.40 -2.78 -5.38
CA LYS A 203 16.18 -1.44 -5.91
C LYS A 203 15.64 -0.46 -4.86
N LEU A 204 14.62 -0.85 -4.10
CA LEU A 204 13.88 0.02 -3.17
C LEU A 204 14.50 0.06 -1.76
N PHE A 205 15.13 -1.02 -1.32
CA PHE A 205 15.69 -1.13 0.04
C PHE A 205 17.22 -1.16 0.01
N GLU A 206 17.80 -2.18 -0.64
CA GLU A 206 19.23 -2.50 -0.51
C GLU A 206 20.15 -1.39 -1.03
N LYS A 207 19.87 -0.86 -2.22
CA LYS A 207 20.60 0.27 -2.79
C LYS A 207 20.52 1.53 -1.93
N CYS A 208 19.43 1.71 -1.19
CA CYS A 208 19.23 2.82 -0.28
C CYS A 208 19.71 2.54 1.15
N GLY A 209 20.47 1.46 1.35
CA GLY A 209 21.14 1.15 2.62
C GLY A 209 20.27 0.37 3.61
N TRP A 210 19.03 0.03 3.26
CA TRP A 210 18.20 -0.86 4.08
C TRP A 210 18.47 -2.33 3.74
N SER A 211 18.58 -3.19 4.75
CA SER A 211 18.69 -4.63 4.53
C SER A 211 17.89 -5.42 5.56
N VAL A 212 17.50 -6.65 5.23
CA VAL A 212 16.83 -7.58 6.14
C VAL A 212 17.55 -8.92 6.12
N SER A 213 17.81 -9.46 7.31
CA SER A 213 18.48 -10.75 7.46
C SER A 213 17.49 -11.93 7.44
N PRO A 214 17.95 -13.18 7.23
CA PRO A 214 17.10 -14.38 7.36
C PRO A 214 16.46 -14.54 8.75
N ARG A 215 17.01 -13.89 9.78
CA ARG A 215 16.43 -13.83 11.13
C ARG A 215 15.36 -12.73 11.27
N LYS A 216 14.98 -12.07 10.17
CA LYS A 216 13.99 -10.98 10.12
C LYS A 216 14.38 -9.83 11.04
N ILE A 217 15.66 -9.48 10.97
CA ILE A 217 16.23 -8.30 11.61
C ILE A 217 16.55 -7.33 10.49
N ILE A 218 15.94 -6.15 10.53
CA ILE A 218 16.21 -5.08 9.57
C ILE A 218 17.39 -4.22 10.02
N SER A 219 18.16 -3.69 9.08
CA SER A 219 19.26 -2.77 9.34
C SER A 219 19.25 -1.60 8.36
N PHE A 220 19.78 -0.46 8.80
CA PHE A 220 20.12 0.65 7.91
C PHE A 220 21.63 0.93 8.00
N LYS A 221 22.35 0.78 6.89
CA LYS A 221 23.82 0.90 6.81
C LYS A 221 24.52 0.13 7.96
N GLY A 222 24.09 -1.10 8.19
CA GLY A 222 24.62 -2.00 9.21
C GLY A 222 24.15 -1.73 10.66
N LYS A 223 23.33 -0.71 10.91
CA LYS A 223 22.79 -0.41 12.25
C LYS A 223 21.48 -1.16 12.45
N THR A 224 21.34 -1.82 13.61
CA THR A 224 20.14 -2.54 14.03
C THR A 224 19.77 -2.17 15.47
N GLY A 225 18.61 -2.64 15.95
CA GLY A 225 18.23 -2.55 17.36
C GLY A 225 18.28 -1.14 17.95
N SER A 226 18.80 -1.03 19.18
CA SER A 226 18.92 0.26 19.88
C SER A 226 19.82 1.27 19.15
N ILE A 227 20.84 0.80 18.41
CA ILE A 227 21.75 1.66 17.65
C ILE A 227 21.00 2.30 16.49
N LEU A 228 20.20 1.52 15.74
CA LEU A 228 19.35 2.04 14.67
C LEU A 228 18.33 3.04 15.22
N LYS A 229 17.65 2.69 16.31
CA LYS A 229 16.67 3.57 16.95
C LYS A 229 17.27 4.92 17.34
N LYS A 230 18.45 4.91 17.95
CA LYS A 230 19.16 6.14 18.34
C LYS A 230 19.54 6.95 17.11
N TYR A 231 20.06 6.31 16.07
CA TYR A 231 20.44 6.96 14.81
C TYR A 231 19.26 7.70 14.15
N LEU A 232 18.09 7.04 14.04
CA LEU A 232 16.90 7.67 13.44
C LEU A 232 16.38 8.87 14.25
N ARG A 233 16.61 8.89 15.56
CA ARG A 233 16.22 10.01 16.43
C ARG A 233 17.23 11.15 16.42
N GLU A 234 18.52 10.86 16.30
CA GLU A 234 19.54 11.89 16.11
C GLU A 234 19.44 12.55 14.74
N ASP A 235 18.91 11.85 13.73
CA ASP A 235 18.58 12.42 12.42
C ASP A 235 17.50 13.50 12.55
N SER A 236 16.53 13.29 13.46
CA SER A 236 15.43 14.23 13.71
C SER A 236 15.86 15.62 14.23
N THR A 237 17.07 15.73 14.80
CA THR A 237 17.61 17.00 15.30
C THR A 237 18.59 17.66 14.33
N LYS A 238 18.90 17.02 13.20
CA LYS A 238 19.86 17.50 12.18
C LYS A 238 19.22 18.05 10.91
N GLY A 239 17.95 17.74 10.65
CA GLY A 239 17.27 18.15 9.42
C GLY A 239 16.77 19.59 9.45
N SER A 240 17.44 20.51 8.75
CA SER A 240 16.98 21.89 8.58
C SER A 240 15.70 22.03 7.74
N ASN A 241 15.30 20.97 7.01
CA ASN A 241 14.16 20.98 6.08
C ASN A 241 13.19 19.78 6.24
N GLY A 242 13.28 19.02 7.34
CA GLY A 242 12.43 17.84 7.55
C GLY A 242 12.72 16.68 6.58
N GLU A 243 13.96 16.49 6.16
CA GLU A 243 14.40 15.35 5.32
C GLU A 243 15.03 14.26 6.21
N SER A 244 15.06 13.02 5.72
CA SER A 244 15.75 11.91 6.41
C SER A 244 16.40 10.96 5.42
N GLU A 245 17.70 10.72 5.62
CA GLU A 245 18.48 9.80 4.78
C GLU A 245 17.94 8.37 4.87
N ALA A 246 17.48 7.96 6.05
CA ALA A 246 16.98 6.62 6.27
C ALA A 246 15.49 6.50 5.94
N LEU A 247 14.67 7.44 6.42
CA LEU A 247 13.22 7.30 6.32
C LEU A 247 12.68 7.72 4.95
N GLY A 248 13.33 8.65 4.24
CA GLY A 248 12.90 9.07 2.90
C GLY A 248 12.83 7.90 1.91
N PRO A 249 13.92 7.13 1.73
CA PRO A 249 13.89 5.91 0.90
C PRO A 249 12.90 4.86 1.41
N LEU A 250 12.69 4.75 2.73
CA LEU A 250 11.72 3.81 3.27
C LEU A 250 10.28 4.18 2.86
N VAL A 251 9.93 5.47 2.88
CA VAL A 251 8.63 5.97 2.40
C VAL A 251 8.44 5.62 0.92
N CYS A 252 9.43 5.89 0.05
CA CYS A 252 9.38 5.47 -1.36
C CYS A 252 9.16 3.97 -1.52
N ALA A 253 9.92 3.16 -0.76
CA ALA A 253 9.85 1.71 -0.86
C ALA A 253 8.44 1.19 -0.54
N ILE A 254 7.83 1.65 0.57
CA ILE A 254 6.49 1.19 0.96
C ILE A 254 5.37 1.77 0.09
N SER A 255 5.64 2.90 -0.58
CA SER A 255 4.76 3.54 -1.56
C SER A 255 4.81 2.89 -2.94
N SER A 256 5.79 2.03 -3.23
CA SER A 256 5.90 1.38 -4.53
C SER A 256 4.68 0.47 -4.83
N PRO A 257 4.25 0.34 -6.09
CA PRO A 257 3.14 -0.55 -6.45
C PRO A 257 3.29 -1.98 -5.93
N GLU A 258 4.50 -2.53 -6.00
CA GLU A 258 4.82 -3.90 -5.56
C GLU A 258 4.70 -4.03 -4.04
N PHE A 259 5.14 -3.02 -3.28
CA PHE A 259 5.05 -3.06 -1.83
C PHE A 259 3.63 -2.73 -1.32
N GLN A 260 2.91 -1.82 -1.99
CA GLN A 260 1.47 -1.62 -1.72
C GLN A 260 0.69 -2.92 -1.89
N LEU A 261 0.96 -3.69 -2.97
CA LEU A 261 0.37 -5.03 -3.13
C LEU A 261 0.69 -5.95 -1.96
N LYS A 262 1.93 -5.93 -1.45
CA LYS A 262 2.31 -6.70 -0.26
C LYS A 262 1.51 -6.27 0.98
N GLN A 263 1.35 -4.97 1.21
CA GLN A 263 0.51 -4.46 2.31
C GLN A 263 -0.94 -4.94 2.19
N ILE A 264 -1.52 -4.91 0.98
CA ILE A 264 -2.89 -5.36 0.71
C ILE A 264 -3.05 -6.87 0.97
N LYS A 265 -2.11 -7.69 0.51
CA LYS A 265 -2.11 -9.14 0.80
C LYS A 265 -2.09 -9.44 2.30
N ASP A 266 -1.38 -8.63 3.07
CA ASP A 266 -1.33 -8.78 4.53
C ASP A 266 -2.68 -8.44 5.17
N PHE A 267 -3.41 -7.44 4.68
CA PHE A 267 -4.79 -7.15 5.12
C PHE A 267 -5.74 -8.31 4.84
N ILE A 268 -5.67 -8.88 3.64
CA ILE A 268 -6.48 -10.05 3.27
C ILE A 268 -6.17 -11.23 4.20
N THR A 269 -4.88 -11.51 4.41
CA THR A 269 -4.44 -12.59 5.31
C THR A 269 -4.93 -12.36 6.74
N ARG A 270 -4.82 -11.12 7.25
CA ARG A 270 -5.28 -10.76 8.59
C ARG A 270 -6.80 -10.85 8.73
N LEU A 271 -7.57 -10.41 7.73
CA LEU A 271 -9.02 -10.60 7.70
C LEU A 271 -9.40 -12.08 7.81
N HIS A 272 -8.74 -12.96 7.05
CA HIS A 272 -8.98 -14.40 7.14
C HIS A 272 -8.66 -14.99 8.51
N ILE A 273 -7.64 -14.48 9.20
CA ILE A 273 -7.31 -14.88 10.58
C ILE A 273 -8.44 -14.46 11.51
N VAL A 274 -8.83 -13.19 11.46
CA VAL A 274 -9.89 -12.61 12.32
C VAL A 274 -11.19 -13.37 12.19
N LEU A 275 -11.62 -13.63 10.95
CA LEU A 275 -12.87 -14.30 10.64
C LEU A 275 -12.95 -15.73 11.18
N ARG A 276 -11.80 -16.37 11.45
CA ARG A 276 -11.72 -17.73 12.01
C ARG A 276 -11.63 -17.76 13.54
N ILE A 277 -11.49 -16.61 14.21
CA ILE A 277 -11.43 -16.56 15.68
C ILE A 277 -12.76 -17.05 16.26
N ILE A 278 -12.68 -17.92 17.26
CA ILE A 278 -13.83 -18.35 18.08
C ILE A 278 -13.76 -17.55 19.40
N PRO A 279 -14.78 -16.71 19.71
CA PRO A 279 -14.82 -15.96 20.97
C PRO A 279 -14.81 -16.88 22.21
N ASP A 280 -14.21 -16.42 23.30
CA ASP A 280 -14.11 -17.22 24.54
C ASP A 280 -15.48 -17.65 25.07
N GLY A 281 -15.65 -18.94 25.35
CA GLY A 281 -16.92 -19.50 25.83
C GLY A 281 -17.98 -19.73 24.74
N PHE A 282 -17.65 -19.52 23.47
CA PHE A 282 -18.53 -19.77 22.32
C PHE A 282 -17.97 -20.87 21.40
N ASN A 283 -18.81 -21.39 20.51
CA ASN A 283 -18.49 -22.52 19.63
C ASN A 283 -18.43 -22.15 18.13
N TYR A 284 -18.68 -20.88 17.80
CA TYR A 284 -18.79 -20.40 16.43
C TYR A 284 -17.83 -19.24 16.19
N THR A 285 -17.43 -19.08 14.94
CA THR A 285 -16.41 -18.10 14.57
C THR A 285 -16.98 -16.68 14.50
N ILE A 286 -16.10 -15.68 14.48
CA ILE A 286 -16.49 -14.30 14.16
C ILE A 286 -17.22 -14.25 12.82
N ALA A 287 -16.80 -15.00 11.81
CA ALA A 287 -17.52 -15.05 10.53
C ALA A 287 -18.92 -15.67 10.61
N ASP A 288 -19.23 -16.47 11.63
CA ASP A 288 -20.58 -16.99 11.87
C ASP A 288 -21.48 -15.95 12.52
N TYR A 289 -20.93 -15.16 13.45
CA TYR A 289 -21.67 -14.11 14.17
C TYR A 289 -21.80 -12.81 13.37
N PHE A 290 -20.74 -12.39 12.67
CA PHE A 290 -20.67 -11.16 11.89
C PHE A 290 -20.71 -11.47 10.39
N LYS A 291 -21.89 -11.35 9.78
CA LYS A 291 -22.08 -11.53 8.34
C LYS A 291 -22.01 -10.22 7.57
N SER A 292 -22.24 -9.08 8.23
CA SER A 292 -22.17 -7.77 7.61
C SER A 292 -20.72 -7.33 7.37
N HIS A 293 -20.49 -6.54 6.33
CA HIS A 293 -19.17 -5.93 6.08
C HIS A 293 -18.73 -5.07 7.27
N LEU A 294 -19.66 -4.34 7.90
CA LEU A 294 -19.38 -3.53 9.08
C LEU A 294 -18.85 -4.39 10.23
N GLY A 295 -19.53 -5.48 10.59
CA GLY A 295 -19.09 -6.31 11.71
C GLY A 295 -17.72 -6.96 11.49
N GLN A 296 -17.45 -7.39 10.25
CA GLN A 296 -16.16 -7.95 9.88
C GLN A 296 -15.06 -6.87 9.86
N ALA A 297 -15.37 -5.66 9.39
CA ALA A 297 -14.48 -4.51 9.43
C ALA A 297 -14.16 -4.10 10.87
N THR A 298 -15.15 -4.03 11.78
CA THR A 298 -14.95 -3.71 13.20
C THR A 298 -14.08 -4.74 13.92
N ALA A 299 -14.21 -6.03 13.58
CA ALA A 299 -13.33 -7.07 14.13
C ALA A 299 -11.90 -6.96 13.57
N LEU A 300 -11.76 -6.68 12.27
CA LEU A 300 -10.47 -6.49 11.61
C LEU A 300 -9.72 -5.27 12.18
N ASP A 301 -10.40 -4.14 12.30
CA ASP A 301 -9.92 -2.88 12.87
C ASP A 301 -9.33 -3.09 14.28
N GLN A 302 -10.06 -3.77 15.17
CA GLN A 302 -9.51 -4.10 16.48
C GLN A 302 -8.31 -5.04 16.36
N HIS A 303 -8.34 -6.02 15.45
CA HIS A 303 -7.21 -6.92 15.30
C HIS A 303 -5.94 -6.22 14.76
N VAL A 304 -6.08 -5.17 13.96
CA VAL A 304 -4.92 -4.37 13.52
C VAL A 304 -4.30 -3.64 14.71
N ASN A 305 -5.13 -3.09 15.60
CA ASN A 305 -4.68 -2.31 16.76
C ASN A 305 -4.22 -3.17 17.95
N LEU A 306 -5.01 -4.18 18.32
CA LEU A 306 -4.81 -5.03 19.49
C LEU A 306 -5.29 -6.47 19.25
N PRO A 307 -4.54 -7.29 18.49
CA PRO A 307 -4.93 -8.64 18.07
C PRO A 307 -5.50 -9.53 19.19
N ALA A 308 -4.85 -9.53 20.36
CA ALA A 308 -5.20 -10.40 21.48
C ALA A 308 -6.55 -10.06 22.14
N ALA A 309 -7.05 -8.83 21.97
CA ALA A 309 -8.27 -8.38 22.64
C ALA A 309 -9.56 -8.80 21.93
N VAL A 310 -9.51 -9.03 20.61
CA VAL A 310 -10.68 -9.34 19.76
C VAL A 310 -11.50 -10.49 20.34
N LYS A 311 -10.83 -11.59 20.70
CA LYS A 311 -11.48 -12.80 21.21
C LYS A 311 -12.32 -12.54 22.45
N ASN A 312 -11.77 -11.78 23.39
CA ASN A 312 -12.40 -11.52 24.69
C ASN A 312 -13.46 -10.43 24.57
N ASN A 313 -13.22 -9.39 23.77
CA ASN A 313 -14.18 -8.30 23.61
C ASN A 313 -15.43 -8.74 22.83
N VAL A 314 -15.28 -9.55 21.78
CA VAL A 314 -16.44 -10.16 21.11
C VAL A 314 -17.17 -11.12 22.07
N SER A 315 -16.46 -11.89 22.90
CA SER A 315 -17.08 -12.75 23.93
C SER A 315 -17.91 -11.94 24.93
N THR A 316 -17.38 -10.82 25.44
CA THR A 316 -18.11 -9.92 26.34
C THR A 316 -19.39 -9.40 25.69
N ALA A 317 -19.32 -8.94 24.44
CA ALA A 317 -20.47 -8.44 23.71
C ALA A 317 -21.54 -9.52 23.49
N LEU A 318 -21.13 -10.74 23.12
CA LEU A 318 -22.04 -11.88 22.98
C LEU A 318 -22.68 -12.26 24.32
N ASN A 319 -21.92 -12.26 25.42
CA ASN A 319 -22.46 -12.52 26.75
C ASN A 319 -23.51 -11.47 27.17
N ASN A 320 -23.26 -10.20 26.89
CA ASN A 320 -24.21 -9.11 27.14
C ASN A 320 -25.48 -9.27 26.29
N PHE A 321 -25.32 -9.59 25.01
CA PHE A 321 -26.44 -9.89 24.11
C PHE A 321 -27.31 -11.04 24.63
N TYR A 322 -26.72 -12.17 25.02
CA TYR A 322 -27.49 -13.33 25.50
C TYR A 322 -28.09 -13.16 26.90
N LYS A 323 -27.56 -12.24 27.73
CA LYS A 323 -28.23 -11.85 28.99
C LYS A 323 -29.56 -11.14 28.71
N LYS A 324 -29.61 -10.29 27.68
CA LYS A 324 -30.83 -9.58 27.25
C LYS A 324 -31.77 -10.47 26.41
N ASN A 325 -31.19 -11.40 25.64
CA ASN A 325 -31.88 -12.25 24.68
C ASN A 325 -31.74 -13.74 25.04
N ALA A 326 -32.25 -14.14 26.20
CA ALA A 326 -32.05 -15.50 26.74
C ALA A 326 -32.55 -16.64 25.81
N ASN A 327 -33.56 -16.35 24.98
CA ASN A 327 -34.16 -17.31 24.05
C ASN A 327 -33.52 -17.30 22.65
N ALA A 328 -32.55 -16.43 22.38
CA ALA A 328 -31.88 -16.39 21.08
C ALA A 328 -31.12 -17.71 20.82
N PRO A 329 -31.22 -18.31 19.61
CA PRO A 329 -30.49 -19.54 19.30
C PRO A 329 -28.98 -19.37 19.48
N LYS A 330 -28.34 -20.31 20.19
CA LYS A 330 -26.88 -20.27 20.44
C LYS A 330 -26.03 -20.49 19.20
N ASN A 331 -26.56 -21.27 18.24
CA ASN A 331 -25.96 -21.38 16.92
C ASN A 331 -26.40 -20.18 16.08
N PRO A 332 -25.51 -19.23 15.75
CA PRO A 332 -25.88 -18.09 14.93
C PRO A 332 -26.40 -18.52 13.57
N ASN A 333 -25.99 -19.65 12.99
CA ASN A 333 -26.51 -20.13 11.71
C ASN A 333 -28.02 -20.45 11.73
N ASN A 334 -28.64 -20.53 12.91
CA ASN A 334 -30.08 -20.73 13.07
C ASN A 334 -30.87 -19.41 13.21
N TRP A 335 -30.23 -18.24 13.19
CA TRP A 335 -30.93 -16.95 13.20
C TRP A 335 -31.61 -16.73 11.84
N ILE A 336 -32.92 -16.50 11.85
CA ILE A 336 -33.66 -16.10 10.64
C ILE A 336 -33.23 -14.70 10.19
N VAL A 337 -33.53 -14.33 8.94
CA VAL A 337 -33.05 -13.07 8.33
C VAL A 337 -33.33 -11.82 9.19
N GLU A 338 -34.54 -11.69 9.73
CA GLU A 338 -34.93 -10.56 10.59
C GLU A 338 -34.15 -10.54 11.92
N GLN A 339 -33.96 -11.72 12.52
CA GLN A 339 -33.18 -11.88 13.74
C GLN A 339 -31.70 -11.56 13.49
N ARG A 340 -31.14 -12.03 12.38
CA ARG A 340 -29.72 -11.80 12.02
C ARG A 340 -29.38 -10.33 12.05
N SER A 341 -30.13 -9.51 11.32
CA SER A 341 -29.88 -8.07 11.22
C SER A 341 -29.97 -7.39 12.59
N THR A 342 -30.98 -7.76 13.38
CA THR A 342 -31.21 -7.17 14.71
C THR A 342 -30.14 -7.59 15.72
N TYR A 343 -29.83 -8.89 15.79
CA TYR A 343 -28.90 -9.45 16.77
C TYR A 343 -27.46 -9.03 16.46
N GLU A 344 -27.04 -9.10 15.19
CA GLU A 344 -25.70 -8.64 14.81
C GLU A 344 -25.53 -7.16 15.14
N ARG A 345 -26.52 -6.31 14.85
CA ARG A 345 -26.48 -4.89 15.21
C ARG A 345 -26.36 -4.67 16.72
N GLU A 346 -27.15 -5.35 17.55
CA GLU A 346 -27.06 -5.21 19.02
C GLU A 346 -25.69 -5.65 19.54
N ILE A 347 -25.14 -6.75 19.03
CA ILE A 347 -23.80 -7.21 19.40
C ILE A 347 -22.74 -6.21 18.96
N LEU A 348 -22.85 -5.66 17.75
CA LEU A 348 -21.89 -4.68 17.22
C LEU A 348 -21.95 -3.34 17.94
N GLU A 349 -23.13 -2.88 18.34
CA GLU A 349 -23.29 -1.66 19.16
C GLU A 349 -22.57 -1.85 20.52
N ASP A 350 -22.77 -2.98 21.20
CA ASP A 350 -22.08 -3.27 22.47
C ASP A 350 -20.56 -3.47 22.26
N TYR A 351 -20.16 -4.23 21.25
CA TYR A 351 -18.77 -4.49 20.94
C TYR A 351 -18.00 -3.22 20.55
N GLY A 352 -18.56 -2.40 19.66
CA GLY A 352 -17.95 -1.16 19.20
C GLY A 352 -17.72 -0.15 20.32
N LEU A 353 -18.66 -0.06 21.28
CA LEU A 353 -18.57 0.86 22.42
C LEU A 353 -17.56 0.42 23.49
N HIS A 354 -17.37 -0.88 23.69
CA HIS A 354 -16.60 -1.40 24.84
C HIS A 354 -15.29 -2.12 24.45
N ARG A 355 -14.99 -2.28 23.15
CA ARG A 355 -13.74 -2.89 22.71
C ARG A 355 -12.54 -2.03 23.10
N THR A 356 -11.47 -2.69 23.53
CA THR A 356 -10.22 -2.04 23.89
C THR A 356 -9.38 -1.76 22.64
N MET A 357 -8.96 -0.51 22.48
CA MET A 357 -8.06 -0.06 21.41
C MET A 357 -6.77 0.51 22.03
N THR A 358 -5.66 0.47 21.29
CA THR A 358 -4.38 1.04 21.71
C THR A 358 -4.37 2.57 21.72
N ASP A 359 -5.28 3.19 20.96
CA ASP A 359 -5.54 4.63 20.97
C ASP A 359 -7.05 4.86 20.85
N PRO A 360 -7.77 5.19 21.93
CA PRO A 360 -9.23 5.23 21.95
C PRO A 360 -9.83 6.46 21.25
N GLU A 361 -9.02 7.38 20.72
CA GLU A 361 -9.47 8.61 20.04
C GLU A 361 -9.74 8.45 18.53
N LYS A 362 -9.62 7.23 17.97
CA LYS A 362 -9.86 6.96 16.54
C LYS A 362 -11.23 6.34 16.26
#